data_AF-A0AAW4P776-F1
#
_entry.id   AF-A0AAW4P776-F1
#
_cell.length_a   1.000
_cell.length_b   1.000
_cell.length_c   1.000
_cell.angle_alpha   90.00
_cell.angle_beta   90.00
_cell.angle_gamma   90.00
#
_symmetry.space_group_name_H-M   'P 1'
#
loop_
_entity.id
_entity.type
_entity.pdbx_description
1 polymer ?
#
loop_
_entity_poly.entity_id
_entity_poly.type
_entity_poly.pdbx_seq_one_letter_code
_entity_poly.pdbx_strand_id
1 'polypeptide(L)'
;MTERAASEGLRPAWDDFLTVPTEYERACRFLGVDRDPARLLGASYALAVGFWLAGLAVLSVGTGGLAVLGGGTCLLAAVGVALAGRYGVPLAARARRVRALGAAPSLVVTLVLGVTLWPSAERATVFATAASDGLLADRLRRHRLRARGTARSGVRAFAAAWDDQFPALGRAVRCVERAAVVPAAERAAVRSTARRYVLDGTREEMARFAADLRAPATGLYAFGVLLPLAFVSLLPAAAAAGVAVTPTLLALTYGVGLPSGLVVASGWLLARRPVAFPPATVPRSHPDVPSTPTPALLGGGLAAVFGWLVGHSVVPGWGTPITALGAGAGTALVVHYRPVRQVRERVTAVEETLPDALSAIGRRVDRGLSVEAAIAETAEVTADPLAALLDATLARQQRLGCSVESAFRGDHGALDELPSPRLRQAATLLDAAASIGPPAGDSVATMGDHLDELAAVERETRRDLAQITGTLSNTGALFGPLVGGATVALAESMRSGGPIEAVSAGHLGPVVGWYCLVLAAVLTALSTGLHRGLDRALVGYRVGLALCSATAVYLVAVVATRLLV
;
A
#
# COMPACT_ATOMS: atom_id res chain seq x y z
N MET A 1 21.44 -26.84 29.18
CA MET A 1 21.99 -25.60 29.80
C MET A 1 23.24 -25.07 29.09
N THR A 2 23.73 -25.72 28.03
CA THR A 2 24.99 -25.37 27.33
C THR A 2 24.82 -24.44 26.13
N GLU A 3 23.63 -24.31 25.52
CA GLU A 3 23.40 -23.34 24.42
C GLU A 3 23.22 -21.89 24.89
N ARG A 4 22.80 -21.64 26.14
CA ARG A 4 22.64 -20.27 26.65
C ARG A 4 23.99 -19.59 26.92
N ALA A 5 25.00 -20.34 27.36
CA ALA A 5 26.32 -19.80 27.70
C ALA A 5 27.10 -19.29 26.48
N ALA A 6 26.95 -19.92 25.30
CA ALA A 6 27.62 -19.46 24.08
C ALA A 6 27.06 -18.12 23.58
N SER A 7 25.78 -17.84 23.81
CA SER A 7 25.14 -16.57 23.41
C SER A 7 25.47 -15.39 24.34
N GLU A 8 25.96 -15.64 25.55
CA GLU A 8 26.28 -14.58 26.52
C GLU A 8 27.73 -14.08 26.40
N GLY A 9 28.68 -14.94 26.01
CA GLY A 9 30.08 -14.54 25.75
C GLY A 9 30.28 -13.71 24.47
N LEU A 10 29.35 -13.82 23.51
CA LEU A 10 29.33 -13.00 22.29
C LEU A 10 28.70 -11.61 22.52
N ARG A 11 28.10 -11.32 23.67
CA ARG A 11 27.40 -10.05 23.92
C ARG A 11 28.31 -8.81 23.92
N PRO A 12 29.45 -8.77 24.64
CA PRO A 12 30.24 -7.54 24.73
C PRO A 12 31.12 -7.29 23.50
N ALA A 13 31.40 -8.31 22.68
CA ALA A 13 32.30 -8.15 21.52
C ALA A 13 31.63 -7.50 20.31
N TRP A 14 30.31 -7.60 20.14
CA TRP A 14 29.63 -7.04 18.95
C TRP A 14 29.27 -5.56 19.11
N ASP A 15 28.96 -5.12 20.32
CA ASP A 15 28.53 -3.74 20.60
C ASP A 15 29.67 -2.73 20.40
N ASP A 16 30.95 -3.13 20.56
CA ASP A 16 32.11 -2.25 20.37
C ASP A 16 32.50 -2.03 18.89
N PHE A 17 32.14 -2.93 17.97
CA PHE A 17 32.51 -2.82 16.55
C PHE A 17 31.40 -2.28 15.63
N LEU A 18 30.15 -2.23 16.11
CA LEU A 18 28.99 -1.81 15.32
C LEU A 18 28.56 -0.38 15.65
N THR A 19 29.04 0.59 14.87
CA THR A 19 28.55 1.97 14.97
C THR A 19 27.11 2.03 14.44
N VAL A 20 26.13 2.09 15.35
CA VAL A 20 24.72 2.27 14.98
C VAL A 20 24.47 3.76 14.67
N PRO A 21 23.95 4.11 13.48
CA PRO A 21 23.61 5.50 13.18
C PRO A 21 22.52 6.03 14.11
N THR A 22 22.67 7.27 14.61
CA THR A 22 21.67 7.89 15.51
C THR A 22 20.26 8.00 14.88
N GLU A 23 20.17 8.05 13.56
CA GLU A 23 18.91 8.02 12.81
C GLU A 23 18.22 6.65 12.95
N TYR A 24 19.00 5.57 12.89
CA TYR A 24 18.51 4.20 13.02
C TYR A 24 17.94 3.94 14.43
N GLU A 25 18.63 4.38 15.48
CA GLU A 25 18.12 4.29 16.85
C GLU A 25 16.82 5.07 17.06
N ARG A 26 16.73 6.29 16.49
CA ARG A 26 15.51 7.10 16.52
C ARG A 26 14.37 6.40 15.78
N ALA A 27 14.66 5.73 14.67
CA ALA A 27 13.69 4.96 13.90
C ALA A 27 13.18 3.73 14.69
N CYS A 28 14.06 2.95 15.31
CA CYS A 28 13.69 1.82 16.18
C CYS A 28 12.79 2.24 17.33
N ARG A 29 13.17 3.30 18.06
CA ARG A 29 12.37 3.86 19.15
C ARG A 29 11.01 4.37 18.67
N PHE A 30 10.96 4.98 17.50
CA PHE A 30 9.71 5.47 16.92
C PHE A 30 8.76 4.34 16.53
N LEU A 31 9.30 3.24 15.98
CA LEU A 31 8.52 2.07 15.56
C LEU A 31 8.06 1.21 16.74
N GLY A 32 8.64 1.39 17.93
CA GLY A 32 8.35 0.58 19.12
C GLY A 32 8.97 -0.81 18.99
N VAL A 33 10.16 -0.91 18.40
CA VAL A 33 10.88 -2.18 18.32
C VAL A 33 11.50 -2.44 19.68
N ASP A 34 11.03 -3.48 20.38
CA ASP A 34 11.50 -3.85 21.73
C ASP A 34 12.92 -4.42 21.75
N ARG A 35 13.50 -4.71 20.58
CA ARG A 35 14.86 -5.23 20.44
C ARG A 35 15.88 -4.09 20.32
N ASP A 36 17.04 -4.34 20.91
CA ASP A 36 18.21 -3.48 20.82
C ASP A 36 18.57 -3.19 19.34
N PRO A 37 18.65 -1.90 18.92
CA PRO A 37 19.02 -1.52 17.56
C PRO A 37 20.33 -2.14 17.08
N ALA A 38 21.33 -2.28 17.96
CA ALA A 38 22.63 -2.89 17.64
C ALA A 38 22.48 -4.35 17.24
N ARG A 39 21.70 -5.13 18.00
CA ARG A 39 21.42 -6.54 17.69
C ARG A 39 20.66 -6.72 16.38
N LEU A 40 19.74 -5.81 16.09
CA LEU A 40 18.92 -5.89 14.88
C LEU A 40 19.75 -5.62 13.62
N LEU A 41 20.64 -4.63 13.68
CA LEU A 41 21.58 -4.33 12.59
C LEU A 41 22.65 -5.42 12.46
N GLY A 42 23.21 -5.89 13.59
CA GLY A 42 24.18 -6.97 13.63
C GLY A 42 23.63 -8.27 13.06
N ALA A 43 22.38 -8.65 13.39
CA ALA A 43 21.72 -9.82 12.81
C ALA A 43 21.56 -9.71 11.28
N SER A 44 21.27 -8.52 10.75
CA SER A 44 21.21 -8.30 9.31
C SER A 44 22.58 -8.49 8.65
N TYR A 45 23.65 -7.96 9.23
CA TYR A 45 25.01 -8.17 8.69
C TYR A 45 25.48 -9.61 8.82
N ALA A 46 25.16 -10.30 9.91
CA ALA A 46 25.46 -11.72 10.06
C ALA A 46 24.77 -12.56 8.97
N LEU A 47 23.49 -12.29 8.68
CA LEU A 47 22.77 -12.93 7.58
C LEU A 47 23.39 -12.60 6.21
N ALA A 48 23.78 -11.34 5.98
CA ALA A 48 24.45 -10.94 4.73
C ALA A 48 25.77 -11.69 4.53
N VAL A 49 26.60 -11.80 5.58
CA VAL A 49 27.84 -12.58 5.55
C VAL A 49 27.55 -14.07 5.30
N GLY A 50 26.49 -14.61 5.90
CA GLY A 50 26.05 -15.99 5.65
C GLY A 50 25.70 -16.24 4.17
N PHE A 51 24.94 -15.34 3.55
CA PHE A 51 24.66 -15.42 2.10
C PHE A 51 25.92 -15.29 1.26
N TRP A 52 26.85 -14.41 1.63
CA TRP A 52 28.12 -14.25 0.92
C TRP A 52 28.98 -15.51 0.99
N LEU A 53 29.12 -16.12 2.17
CA LEU A 53 29.85 -17.37 2.38
C LEU A 53 29.19 -18.54 1.64
N ALA A 54 27.86 -18.62 1.63
CA ALA A 54 27.13 -19.62 0.85
C ALA A 54 27.39 -19.46 -0.65
N GLY A 55 27.41 -18.21 -1.15
CA GLY A 55 27.77 -17.93 -2.54
C GLY A 55 29.20 -18.34 -2.87
N LEU A 56 30.15 -18.05 -1.97
CA LEU A 56 31.55 -18.46 -2.10
C LEU A 56 31.67 -20.00 -2.12
N ALA A 57 30.95 -20.70 -1.25
CA ALA A 57 30.93 -22.16 -1.20
C ALA A 57 30.38 -22.78 -2.50
N VAL A 58 29.29 -22.22 -3.03
CA VAL A 58 28.71 -22.64 -4.32
C VAL A 58 29.70 -22.45 -5.46
N LEU A 59 30.46 -21.35 -5.47
CA LEU A 59 31.50 -21.07 -6.46
C LEU A 59 32.74 -21.96 -6.29
N SER A 60 33.08 -22.34 -5.06
CA SER A 60 34.27 -23.17 -4.79
C SER A 60 34.03 -24.66 -5.08
N VAL A 61 32.80 -25.15 -4.93
CA VAL A 61 32.45 -26.57 -5.12
C VAL A 61 31.89 -26.83 -6.52
N GLY A 62 31.17 -25.86 -7.09
CA GLY A 62 30.53 -26.03 -8.38
C GLY A 62 31.39 -25.53 -9.55
N THR A 63 31.36 -26.26 -10.67
CA THR A 63 31.92 -25.83 -11.95
C THR A 63 30.82 -25.57 -12.97
N GLY A 64 30.94 -24.49 -13.76
CA GLY A 64 30.02 -24.15 -14.84
C GLY A 64 28.99 -23.07 -14.52
N GLY A 65 28.08 -22.82 -15.47
CA GLY A 65 27.16 -21.67 -15.43
C GLY A 65 26.19 -21.66 -14.24
N LEU A 66 25.77 -22.82 -13.73
CA LEU A 66 24.88 -22.91 -12.57
C LEU A 66 25.57 -22.46 -11.27
N ALA A 67 26.86 -22.75 -11.10
CA ALA A 67 27.63 -22.30 -9.95
C ALA A 67 27.79 -20.77 -9.96
N VAL A 68 28.05 -20.19 -11.13
CA VAL A 68 28.12 -18.73 -11.31
C VAL A 68 26.78 -18.07 -11.03
N LEU A 69 25.67 -18.66 -11.49
CA LEU A 69 24.32 -18.16 -11.18
C LEU A 69 24.05 -18.23 -9.67
N GLY A 70 24.25 -19.38 -9.04
CA GLY A 70 24.03 -19.56 -7.60
C GLY A 70 24.91 -18.64 -6.75
N GLY A 71 26.20 -18.53 -7.07
CA GLY A 71 27.11 -17.62 -6.38
C GLY A 71 26.70 -16.15 -6.54
N GLY A 72 26.32 -15.76 -7.76
CA GLY A 72 25.86 -14.40 -8.06
C GLY A 72 24.54 -14.03 -7.39
N THR A 73 23.56 -14.95 -7.33
CA THR A 73 22.31 -14.71 -6.60
C THR A 73 22.54 -14.58 -5.11
N CYS A 74 23.41 -15.41 -4.53
CA CYS A 74 23.84 -15.32 -3.14
C CYS A 74 24.53 -13.99 -2.83
N LEU A 75 25.40 -13.49 -3.74
CA LEU A 75 26.03 -12.18 -3.59
C LEU A 75 25.01 -11.04 -3.60
N LEU A 76 24.07 -11.06 -4.55
CA LEU A 76 23.00 -10.06 -4.62
C LEU A 76 22.10 -10.12 -3.37
N ALA A 77 21.80 -11.31 -2.85
CA ALA A 77 21.07 -11.49 -1.61
C ALA A 77 21.85 -10.93 -0.40
N ALA A 78 23.15 -11.16 -0.32
CA ALA A 78 24.00 -10.63 0.73
C ALA A 78 23.97 -9.08 0.75
N VAL A 79 24.20 -8.46 -0.40
CA VAL A 79 24.13 -7.00 -0.55
C VAL A 79 22.73 -6.47 -0.23
N GLY A 80 21.70 -7.15 -0.74
CA GLY A 80 20.30 -6.79 -0.50
C GLY A 80 19.92 -6.83 0.98
N VAL A 81 20.31 -7.88 1.70
CA VAL A 81 20.05 -8.02 3.14
C VAL A 81 20.79 -6.95 3.94
N ALA A 82 22.05 -6.67 3.62
CA ALA A 82 22.84 -5.63 4.30
C ALA A 82 22.23 -4.22 4.11
N LEU A 83 21.83 -3.89 2.88
CA LEU A 83 21.17 -2.63 2.56
C LEU A 83 19.78 -2.53 3.20
N ALA A 84 18.99 -3.60 3.15
CA ALA A 84 17.68 -3.66 3.77
C ALA A 84 17.74 -3.52 5.29
N GLY A 85 18.73 -4.12 5.96
CA GLY A 85 18.96 -3.92 7.38
C GLY A 85 19.30 -2.47 7.69
N ARG A 86 20.26 -1.89 6.98
CA ARG A 86 20.74 -0.53 7.26
C ARG A 86 19.71 0.56 6.96
N TYR A 87 19.04 0.48 5.81
CA TYR A 87 18.16 1.53 5.32
C TYR A 87 16.67 1.22 5.50
N GLY A 88 16.30 -0.06 5.67
CA GLY A 88 14.90 -0.49 5.76
C GLY A 88 14.19 0.02 7.01
N VAL A 89 14.84 0.04 8.18
CA VAL A 89 14.21 0.53 9.42
C VAL A 89 13.99 2.05 9.40
N PRO A 90 14.97 2.91 9.03
CA PRO A 90 14.73 4.33 8.83
C PRO A 90 13.64 4.60 7.79
N LEU A 91 13.65 3.85 6.67
CA LEU A 91 12.64 3.97 5.63
C LEU A 91 11.24 3.58 6.14
N ALA A 92 11.13 2.51 6.92
CA ALA A 92 9.87 2.08 7.53
C ALA A 92 9.35 3.09 8.56
N ALA A 93 10.24 3.68 9.37
CA ALA A 93 9.89 4.73 10.31
C ALA A 93 9.38 5.98 9.57
N ARG A 94 10.08 6.41 8.51
CA ARG A 94 9.65 7.50 7.64
C ARG A 94 8.29 7.19 7.00
N ALA A 95 8.11 5.99 6.47
CA ALA A 95 6.85 5.56 5.88
C ALA A 95 5.70 5.52 6.89
N ARG A 96 5.95 5.16 8.16
CA ARG A 96 4.93 5.19 9.22
C ARG A 96 4.59 6.62 9.66
N ARG A 97 5.55 7.55 9.65
CA ARG A 97 5.31 8.99 9.88
C ARG A 97 4.46 9.60 8.79
N VAL A 98 4.87 9.41 7.53
CA VAL A 98 4.17 9.91 6.35
C VAL A 98 2.75 9.33 6.28
N ARG A 99 2.57 8.05 6.59
CA ARG A 99 1.23 7.44 6.74
C ARG A 99 0.41 8.06 7.86
N ALA A 100 1.03 8.41 8.99
CA ALA A 100 0.32 9.05 10.09
C ALA A 100 -0.17 10.46 9.70
N LEU A 101 0.60 11.22 8.93
CA LEU A 101 0.21 12.54 8.45
C LEU A 101 -1.06 12.51 7.58
N GLY A 102 -1.32 11.42 6.85
CA GLY A 102 -2.56 11.29 6.11
C GLY A 102 -3.81 11.05 6.97
N ALA A 103 -3.67 10.81 8.27
CA ALA A 103 -4.78 10.84 9.24
C ALA A 103 -4.93 12.21 9.94
N ALA A 104 -4.05 13.18 9.65
CA ALA A 104 -4.13 14.52 10.23
C ALA A 104 -5.44 15.26 9.90
N PRO A 105 -6.02 15.13 8.69
CA PRO A 105 -7.25 15.82 8.35
C PRO A 105 -8.42 15.36 9.19
N SER A 106 -8.70 14.05 9.23
CA SER A 106 -9.77 13.51 10.07
C SER A 106 -9.57 13.86 11.55
N LEU A 107 -8.33 13.85 12.05
CA LEU A 107 -8.06 14.25 13.43
C LEU A 107 -8.41 15.72 13.69
N VAL A 108 -7.96 16.65 12.84
CA VAL A 108 -8.25 18.09 13.00
C VAL A 108 -9.74 18.35 12.86
N VAL A 109 -10.40 17.64 11.98
CA VAL A 109 -11.83 17.78 11.73
C VAL A 109 -12.64 17.34 12.92
N THR A 110 -12.25 16.23 13.53
CA THR A 110 -12.84 15.76 14.79
C THR A 110 -12.53 16.70 15.94
N LEU A 111 -11.34 17.33 15.96
CA LEU A 111 -11.01 18.38 16.92
C LEU A 111 -11.87 19.64 16.74
N VAL A 112 -12.05 20.11 15.50
CA VAL A 112 -12.90 21.25 15.18
C VAL A 112 -14.34 20.93 15.58
N LEU A 113 -14.82 19.74 15.28
CA LEU A 113 -16.14 19.25 15.71
C LEU A 113 -16.26 19.19 17.23
N GLY A 114 -15.26 18.64 17.92
CA GLY A 114 -15.24 18.59 19.37
C GLY A 114 -15.30 19.99 20.00
N VAL A 115 -14.65 20.98 19.40
CA VAL A 115 -14.75 22.40 19.80
C VAL A 115 -16.10 23.02 19.42
N THR A 116 -16.82 22.46 18.44
CA THR A 116 -18.20 22.81 18.13
C THR A 116 -19.16 22.34 19.20
N LEU A 117 -19.09 21.06 19.55
CA LEU A 117 -19.96 20.44 20.55
C LEU A 117 -19.65 20.96 21.97
N TRP A 118 -18.38 21.18 22.29
CA TRP A 118 -17.95 21.72 23.57
C TRP A 118 -16.87 22.79 23.35
N PRO A 119 -17.07 24.06 23.78
CA PRO A 119 -16.08 25.13 23.61
C PRO A 119 -14.91 24.97 24.60
N SER A 120 -14.21 23.83 24.52
CA SER A 120 -13.10 23.43 25.38
C SER A 120 -12.14 22.59 24.55
N ALA A 121 -10.89 23.04 24.46
CA ALA A 121 -9.84 22.29 23.78
C ALA A 121 -9.62 20.91 24.43
N GLU A 122 -9.75 20.80 25.76
CA GLU A 122 -9.58 19.52 26.45
C GLU A 122 -10.69 18.53 26.10
N ARG A 123 -11.96 18.93 26.16
CA ARG A 123 -13.07 18.05 25.76
C ARG A 123 -13.00 17.67 24.28
N ALA A 124 -12.65 18.62 23.43
CA ALA A 124 -12.44 18.36 22.01
C ALA A 124 -11.34 17.32 21.76
N THR A 125 -10.26 17.33 22.55
CA THR A 125 -9.22 16.30 22.42
C THR A 125 -9.65 14.95 22.92
N VAL A 126 -10.44 14.88 24.00
CA VAL A 126 -10.99 13.62 24.49
C VAL A 126 -11.85 12.99 23.40
N PHE A 127 -12.77 13.79 22.84
CA PHE A 127 -13.61 13.39 21.73
C PHE A 127 -12.80 12.96 20.50
N ALA A 128 -11.83 13.77 20.06
CA ALA A 128 -10.98 13.43 18.92
C ALA A 128 -10.16 12.16 19.12
N THR A 129 -9.67 11.90 20.34
CA THR A 129 -8.93 10.66 20.64
C THR A 129 -9.83 9.44 20.83
N ALA A 130 -11.14 9.62 21.00
CA ALA A 130 -12.12 8.53 21.09
C ALA A 130 -12.70 8.17 19.71
N ALA A 131 -12.93 9.19 18.87
CA ALA A 131 -13.50 9.04 17.54
C ALA A 131 -12.44 8.80 16.43
N SER A 132 -11.13 8.89 16.74
CA SER A 132 -10.05 8.62 15.79
C SER A 132 -9.08 7.57 16.33
N ASP A 133 -8.69 6.63 15.48
CA ASP A 133 -7.68 5.61 15.76
C ASP A 133 -6.33 5.96 15.12
N GLY A 134 -5.25 5.38 15.65
CA GLY A 134 -3.93 5.39 15.02
C GLY A 134 -2.93 6.37 15.62
N LEU A 135 -1.77 6.50 14.95
CA LEU A 135 -0.58 7.09 15.58
C LEU A 135 -0.77 8.54 16.03
N LEU A 136 -1.47 9.38 15.26
CA LEU A 136 -1.70 10.77 15.65
C LEU A 136 -2.64 10.86 16.86
N ALA A 137 -3.72 10.07 16.90
CA ALA A 137 -4.62 9.99 18.05
C ALA A 137 -3.89 9.50 19.32
N ASP A 138 -3.05 8.46 19.20
CA ASP A 138 -2.23 7.95 20.31
C ASP A 138 -1.22 8.97 20.83
N ARG A 139 -0.61 9.74 19.91
CA ARG A 139 0.35 10.79 20.26
C ARG A 139 -0.38 11.96 20.93
N LEU A 140 -1.51 12.39 20.37
CA LEU A 140 -2.36 13.43 20.97
C LEU A 140 -2.81 13.01 22.38
N ARG A 141 -3.28 11.77 22.55
CA ARG A 141 -3.66 11.20 23.87
C ARG A 141 -2.49 11.24 24.84
N ARG A 142 -1.28 10.84 24.43
CA ARG A 142 -0.07 10.91 25.28
C ARG A 142 0.29 12.34 25.68
N HIS A 143 0.24 13.29 24.75
CA HIS A 143 0.51 14.69 25.07
C HIS A 143 -0.56 15.29 26.01
N ARG A 144 -1.83 14.93 25.82
CA ARG A 144 -2.93 15.29 26.73
C ARG A 144 -2.69 14.73 28.13
N LEU A 145 -2.36 13.44 28.25
CA LEU A 145 -2.10 12.79 29.54
C LEU A 145 -0.90 13.39 30.28
N ARG A 146 0.18 13.75 29.56
CA ARG A 146 1.35 14.44 30.16
C ARG A 146 1.07 15.88 30.57
N ALA A 147 0.12 16.54 29.92
CA ALA A 147 -0.26 17.91 30.20
C ALA A 147 -1.29 18.03 31.34
N ARG A 148 -1.92 16.92 31.74
CA ARG A 148 -2.86 16.91 32.88
C ARG A 148 -2.19 17.46 34.14
N GLY A 149 -2.89 18.39 34.81
CA GLY A 149 -2.38 19.04 36.01
C GLY A 149 -1.27 20.07 35.76
N THR A 150 -0.99 20.43 34.51
CA THR A 150 -0.03 21.49 34.16
C THR A 150 -0.74 22.67 33.50
N ALA A 151 -0.15 23.87 33.56
CA ALA A 151 -0.64 25.04 32.81
C ALA A 151 -0.41 24.95 31.29
N ARG A 152 0.19 23.85 30.80
CA ARG A 152 0.51 23.67 29.38
C ARG A 152 -0.67 22.98 28.68
N SER A 153 -0.98 23.43 27.47
CA SER A 153 -1.89 22.69 26.60
C SER A 153 -1.19 21.47 26.00
N GLY A 154 -1.76 20.28 26.21
CA GLY A 154 -1.31 19.04 25.56
C GLY A 154 -1.44 19.11 24.04
N VAL A 155 -2.40 19.89 23.54
CA VAL A 155 -2.66 20.11 22.11
C VAL A 155 -1.56 20.93 21.46
N ARG A 156 -1.11 21.99 22.13
CA ARG A 156 0.02 22.81 21.68
C ARG A 156 1.33 22.05 21.70
N ALA A 157 1.58 21.24 22.73
CA ALA A 157 2.76 20.37 22.80
C ALA A 157 2.75 19.31 21.69
N PHE A 158 1.58 18.80 21.33
CA PHE A 158 1.40 17.93 20.17
C PHE A 158 1.70 18.67 18.87
N ALA A 159 1.11 19.85 18.64
CA ALA A 159 1.35 20.65 17.44
C ALA A 159 2.85 20.97 17.24
N ALA A 160 3.54 21.39 18.30
CA ALA A 160 4.97 21.70 18.25
C ALA A 160 5.82 20.47 17.87
N ALA A 161 5.43 19.26 18.28
CA ALA A 161 6.16 18.03 17.95
C ALA A 161 6.04 17.62 16.46
N TRP A 162 5.10 18.21 15.72
CA TRP A 162 4.84 17.91 14.31
C TRP A 162 5.03 19.10 13.37
N ASP A 163 5.31 20.31 13.89
CA ASP A 163 5.37 21.55 13.09
C ASP A 163 6.46 21.46 12.00
N ASP A 164 7.62 20.86 12.29
CA ASP A 164 8.71 20.66 11.33
C ASP A 164 8.32 19.81 10.12
N GLN A 165 7.39 18.86 10.31
CA GLN A 165 7.02 17.86 9.31
C GLN A 165 5.70 18.21 8.61
N PHE A 166 4.78 18.84 9.32
CA PHE A 166 3.48 19.21 8.78
C PHE A 166 2.98 20.53 9.40
N PRO A 167 3.50 21.68 8.94
CA PRO A 167 3.16 23.00 9.47
C PRO A 167 1.65 23.33 9.38
N ALA A 168 0.96 22.72 8.43
CA ALA A 168 -0.50 22.84 8.27
C ALA A 168 -1.26 22.33 9.51
N LEU A 169 -0.84 21.19 10.09
CA LEU A 169 -1.42 20.67 11.32
C LEU A 169 -1.15 21.61 12.50
N GLY A 170 0.06 22.15 12.61
CA GLY A 170 0.39 23.13 13.65
C GLY A 170 -0.50 24.38 13.57
N ARG A 171 -0.67 24.94 12.36
CA ARG A 171 -1.57 26.09 12.10
C ARG A 171 -3.02 25.76 12.47
N ALA A 172 -3.52 24.62 12.02
CA ALA A 172 -4.91 24.25 12.26
C ALA A 172 -5.21 23.97 13.73
N VAL A 173 -4.28 23.31 14.43
CA VAL A 173 -4.39 23.07 15.87
C VAL A 173 -4.40 24.39 16.66
N ARG A 174 -3.56 25.37 16.29
CA ARG A 174 -3.60 26.72 16.89
C ARG A 174 -4.96 27.40 16.67
N CYS A 175 -5.58 27.22 15.50
CA CYS A 175 -6.92 27.73 15.24
C CYS A 175 -7.99 27.01 16.08
N VAL A 176 -7.88 25.70 16.30
CA VAL A 176 -8.78 24.94 17.20
C VAL A 176 -8.70 25.46 18.63
N GLU A 177 -7.49 25.70 19.15
CA GLU A 177 -7.31 26.29 20.49
C GLU A 177 -7.92 27.68 20.58
N ARG A 178 -7.69 28.53 19.57
CA ARG A 178 -8.29 29.86 19.50
C ARG A 178 -9.82 29.78 19.45
N ALA A 179 -10.38 28.84 18.68
CA ALA A 179 -11.82 28.62 18.56
C ALA A 179 -12.50 28.26 19.90
N ALA A 180 -11.77 27.64 20.84
CA ALA A 180 -12.30 27.29 22.15
C ALA A 180 -12.50 28.52 23.07
N VAL A 181 -11.83 29.64 22.79
CA VAL A 181 -11.82 30.82 23.69
C VAL A 181 -12.48 32.05 23.06
N VAL A 182 -12.50 32.18 21.73
CA VAL A 182 -13.10 33.33 21.04
C VAL A 182 -14.63 33.42 21.23
N PRO A 183 -15.22 34.63 21.13
CA PRO A 183 -16.67 34.83 21.17
C PRO A 183 -17.43 34.04 20.08
N ALA A 184 -18.71 33.77 20.32
CA ALA A 184 -19.54 32.96 19.42
C ALA A 184 -19.61 33.50 17.99
N ALA A 185 -19.67 34.83 17.83
CA ALA A 185 -19.74 35.50 16.53
C ALA A 185 -18.50 35.25 15.66
N GLU A 186 -17.30 35.19 16.25
CA GLU A 186 -16.04 34.97 15.52
C GLU A 186 -15.69 33.48 15.36
N ARG A 187 -16.32 32.62 16.17
CA ARG A 187 -15.95 31.21 16.28
C ARG A 187 -16.13 30.44 14.97
N ALA A 188 -17.19 30.74 14.22
CA ALA A 188 -17.43 30.14 12.90
C ALA A 188 -16.31 30.46 11.90
N ALA A 189 -15.84 31.71 11.88
CA ALA A 189 -14.73 32.14 11.01
C ALA A 189 -13.40 31.47 11.40
N VAL A 190 -13.10 31.35 12.69
CA VAL A 190 -11.88 30.66 13.16
C VAL A 190 -11.93 29.16 12.85
N ARG A 191 -13.08 28.50 13.02
CA ARG A 191 -13.28 27.08 12.68
C ARG A 191 -13.12 26.83 11.17
N SER A 192 -13.73 27.66 10.32
CA SER A 192 -13.56 27.53 8.86
C SER A 192 -12.11 27.73 8.42
N THR A 193 -11.39 28.65 9.07
CA THR A 193 -9.96 28.87 8.83
C THR A 193 -9.11 27.66 9.24
N ALA A 194 -9.40 27.04 10.38
CA ALA A 194 -8.74 25.81 10.80
C ALA A 194 -8.90 24.69 9.75
N ARG A 195 -10.11 24.53 9.21
CA ARG A 195 -10.42 23.55 8.16
C ARG A 195 -9.65 23.82 6.87
N ARG A 196 -9.70 25.06 6.37
CA ARG A 196 -8.95 25.48 5.17
C ARG A 196 -7.47 25.19 5.30
N TYR A 197 -6.84 25.50 6.44
CA TYR A 197 -5.42 25.23 6.62
C TYR A 197 -5.04 23.75 6.49
N VAL A 198 -5.91 22.82 6.92
CA VAL A 198 -5.63 21.39 6.77
C VAL A 198 -5.92 20.91 5.36
N LEU A 199 -7.01 21.37 4.74
CA LEU A 199 -7.35 21.01 3.36
C LEU A 199 -6.34 21.54 2.35
N ASP A 200 -5.94 22.80 2.48
CA ASP A 200 -4.92 23.37 1.62
C ASP A 200 -3.55 22.75 1.92
N GLY A 201 -3.29 22.43 3.20
CA GLY A 201 -2.10 21.68 3.60
C GLY A 201 -2.03 20.27 3.01
N THR A 202 -3.16 19.56 2.92
CA THR A 202 -3.21 18.22 2.33
C THR A 202 -3.14 18.27 0.81
N ARG A 203 -3.82 19.23 0.18
CA ARG A 203 -3.71 19.52 -1.26
C ARG A 203 -2.26 19.77 -1.64
N GLU A 204 -1.59 20.68 -0.94
CA GLU A 204 -0.21 21.05 -1.18
C GLU A 204 0.74 19.85 -0.99
N GLU A 205 0.55 19.04 0.05
CA GLU A 205 1.37 17.85 0.28
C GLU A 205 1.15 16.77 -0.79
N MET A 206 -0.09 16.56 -1.23
CA MET A 206 -0.42 15.63 -2.30
C MET A 206 0.11 16.09 -3.67
N ALA A 207 0.00 17.39 -3.97
CA ALA A 207 0.55 17.99 -5.19
C ALA A 207 2.08 17.89 -5.22
N ARG A 208 2.75 18.22 -4.11
CA ARG A 208 4.19 18.07 -3.95
C ARG A 208 4.63 16.63 -4.17
N PHE A 209 3.90 15.67 -3.60
CA PHE A 209 4.18 14.26 -3.82
C PHE A 209 4.02 13.82 -5.27
N ALA A 210 2.94 14.24 -5.94
CA ALA A 210 2.72 13.92 -7.35
C ALA A 210 3.84 14.48 -8.24
N ALA A 211 4.34 15.68 -7.93
CA ALA A 211 5.49 16.28 -8.59
C ALA A 211 6.80 15.49 -8.32
N ASP A 212 7.08 15.19 -7.04
CA ASP A 212 8.29 14.47 -6.61
C ASP A 212 8.37 13.04 -7.14
N LEU A 213 7.22 12.39 -7.39
CA LEU A 213 7.17 11.05 -7.96
C LEU A 213 7.47 11.00 -9.45
N ARG A 214 7.26 12.09 -10.19
CA ARG A 214 7.29 12.08 -11.65
C ARG A 214 8.66 11.65 -12.17
N ALA A 215 9.73 12.30 -11.71
CA ALA A 215 11.08 11.97 -12.16
C ALA A 215 11.51 10.53 -11.80
N PRO A 216 11.33 10.05 -10.56
CA PRO A 216 11.59 8.65 -10.22
C PRO A 216 10.75 7.63 -11.00
N ALA A 217 9.47 7.90 -11.25
CA ALA A 217 8.60 7.03 -12.04
C ALA A 217 9.04 6.97 -13.51
N THR A 218 9.40 8.12 -14.09
CA THR A 218 10.00 8.19 -15.44
C THR A 218 11.34 7.46 -15.49
N GLY A 219 12.18 7.60 -14.46
CA GLY A 219 13.43 6.84 -14.33
C GLY A 219 13.18 5.33 -14.29
N LEU A 220 12.19 4.87 -13.53
CA LEU A 220 11.80 3.47 -13.49
C LEU A 220 11.29 2.97 -14.85
N TYR A 221 10.54 3.79 -15.57
CA TYR A 221 10.11 3.47 -16.93
C TYR A 221 11.30 3.34 -17.88
N ALA A 222 12.21 4.31 -17.88
CA ALA A 222 13.38 4.33 -18.74
C ALA A 222 14.34 3.16 -18.44
N PHE A 223 14.77 3.01 -17.19
CA PHE A 223 15.79 2.04 -16.79
C PHE A 223 15.25 0.67 -16.43
N GLY A 224 14.02 0.59 -15.93
CA GLY A 224 13.37 -0.66 -15.53
C GLY A 224 12.55 -1.31 -16.64
N VAL A 225 12.19 -0.57 -17.69
CA VAL A 225 11.32 -1.09 -18.76
C VAL A 225 11.92 -0.91 -20.14
N LEU A 226 12.07 0.34 -20.60
CA LEU A 226 12.49 0.63 -21.96
C LEU A 226 13.89 0.10 -22.26
N LEU A 227 14.86 0.43 -21.41
CA LEU A 227 16.25 0.06 -21.61
C LEU A 227 16.44 -1.48 -21.60
N PRO A 228 15.90 -2.25 -20.62
CA PRO A 228 15.95 -3.71 -20.66
C PRO A 228 15.30 -4.33 -21.89
N LEU A 229 14.14 -3.82 -22.32
CA LEU A 229 13.44 -4.31 -23.51
C LEU A 229 14.22 -3.99 -24.79
N ALA A 230 14.79 -2.79 -24.90
CA ALA A 230 15.62 -2.40 -26.02
C ALA A 230 16.90 -3.27 -26.12
N PHE A 231 17.55 -3.53 -24.99
CA PHE A 231 18.69 -4.45 -24.95
C PHE A 231 18.30 -5.86 -25.37
N VAL A 232 17.14 -6.37 -24.90
CA VAL A 232 16.62 -7.66 -25.34
C VAL A 232 16.42 -7.67 -26.85
N SER A 233 15.78 -6.65 -27.42
CA SER A 233 15.54 -6.56 -28.86
C SER A 233 16.82 -6.46 -29.70
N LEU A 234 17.93 -6.00 -29.12
CA LEU A 234 19.23 -5.92 -29.79
C LEU A 234 20.03 -7.22 -29.71
N LEU A 235 19.69 -8.16 -28.82
CA LEU A 235 20.41 -9.43 -28.66
C LEU A 235 20.54 -10.22 -29.98
N PRO A 236 19.48 -10.38 -30.81
CA PRO A 236 19.61 -11.11 -32.07
C PRO A 236 20.59 -10.44 -33.04
N ALA A 237 20.58 -9.10 -33.12
CA ALA A 237 21.50 -8.34 -33.96
C ALA A 237 22.95 -8.41 -33.44
N ALA A 238 23.15 -8.33 -32.13
CA ALA A 238 24.47 -8.48 -31.50
C ALA A 238 25.05 -9.88 -31.75
N ALA A 239 24.21 -10.91 -31.67
CA ALA A 239 24.61 -12.28 -32.00
C ALA A 239 24.99 -12.43 -33.48
N ALA A 240 24.22 -11.83 -34.40
CA ALA A 240 24.56 -11.81 -35.82
C ALA A 240 25.86 -11.05 -36.13
N ALA A 241 26.18 -10.01 -35.35
CA ALA A 241 27.44 -9.27 -35.42
C ALA A 241 28.63 -10.00 -34.76
N GLY A 242 28.41 -11.19 -34.19
CA GLY A 242 29.45 -12.01 -33.58
C GLY A 242 29.86 -11.61 -32.16
N VAL A 243 29.04 -10.81 -31.46
CA VAL A 243 29.29 -10.46 -30.07
C VAL A 243 28.91 -11.66 -29.19
N ALA A 244 29.89 -12.24 -28.50
CA ALA A 244 29.68 -13.35 -27.59
C ALA A 244 28.92 -12.88 -26.32
N VAL A 245 27.63 -13.19 -26.23
CA VAL A 245 26.84 -12.96 -25.02
C VAL A 245 26.76 -14.26 -24.22
N THR A 246 27.30 -14.28 -23.01
CA THR A 246 27.26 -15.47 -22.15
C THR A 246 25.84 -15.68 -21.61
N PRO A 247 25.22 -16.86 -21.78
CA PRO A 247 23.88 -17.16 -21.23
C PRO A 247 23.77 -16.92 -19.71
N THR A 248 24.86 -17.19 -18.99
CA THR A 248 24.99 -16.95 -17.55
C THR A 248 24.88 -15.47 -17.19
N LEU A 249 25.52 -14.58 -17.95
CA LEU A 249 25.47 -13.13 -17.71
C LEU A 249 24.05 -12.60 -17.98
N LEU A 250 23.40 -13.11 -19.04
CA LEU A 250 22.01 -12.79 -19.36
C LEU A 250 21.07 -13.22 -18.24
N ALA A 251 21.17 -14.48 -17.79
CA ALA A 251 20.34 -15.02 -16.72
C ALA A 251 20.57 -14.33 -15.38
N LEU A 252 21.80 -13.92 -15.03
CA LEU A 252 22.07 -13.16 -13.80
C LEU A 252 21.48 -11.74 -13.88
N THR A 253 21.68 -11.05 -15.00
CA THR A 253 21.24 -9.67 -15.20
C THR A 253 19.72 -9.57 -15.26
N TYR A 254 19.06 -10.37 -16.11
CA TYR A 254 17.61 -10.33 -16.32
C TYR A 254 16.83 -11.20 -15.33
N GLY A 255 17.45 -12.26 -14.79
CA GLY A 255 16.80 -13.15 -13.82
C GLY A 255 16.78 -12.59 -12.41
N VAL A 256 17.81 -11.84 -12.01
CA VAL A 256 17.97 -11.39 -10.61
C VAL A 256 18.36 -9.93 -10.50
N GLY A 257 19.37 -9.44 -11.24
CA GLY A 257 19.88 -8.08 -11.10
C GLY A 257 18.81 -7.00 -11.34
N LEU A 258 18.23 -6.98 -12.54
CA LEU A 258 17.19 -6.03 -12.93
C LEU A 258 15.90 -6.21 -12.10
N PRO A 259 15.36 -7.44 -11.91
CA PRO A 259 14.27 -7.69 -10.95
C PRO A 259 14.50 -7.11 -9.56
N SER A 260 15.68 -7.34 -8.98
CA SER A 260 16.00 -6.86 -7.62
C SER A 260 16.07 -5.34 -7.58
N GLY A 261 16.73 -4.73 -8.58
CA GLY A 261 16.77 -3.26 -8.72
C GLY A 261 15.36 -2.67 -8.85
N LEU A 262 14.50 -3.29 -9.65
CA LEU A 262 13.10 -2.87 -9.84
C LEU A 262 12.30 -2.97 -8.55
N VAL A 263 12.44 -4.07 -7.79
CA VAL A 263 11.78 -4.26 -6.49
C VAL A 263 12.26 -3.23 -5.47
N VAL A 264 13.57 -2.98 -5.39
CA VAL A 264 14.16 -1.98 -4.48
C VAL A 264 13.67 -0.58 -4.83
N ALA A 265 13.73 -0.20 -6.11
CA ALA A 265 13.25 1.10 -6.57
C ALA A 265 11.74 1.28 -6.32
N SER A 266 10.95 0.24 -6.58
CA SER A 266 9.51 0.23 -6.31
C SER A 266 9.21 0.35 -4.81
N GLY A 267 9.93 -0.38 -3.96
CA GLY A 267 9.79 -0.30 -2.50
C GLY A 267 10.17 1.09 -1.95
N TRP A 268 11.24 1.69 -2.49
CA TRP A 268 11.66 3.04 -2.13
C TRP A 268 10.64 4.11 -2.54
N LEU A 269 10.06 3.99 -3.74
CA LEU A 269 8.96 4.83 -4.23
C LEU A 269 7.73 4.73 -3.33
N LEU A 270 7.30 3.50 -3.02
CA LEU A 270 6.13 3.23 -2.19
C LEU A 270 6.29 3.72 -0.75
N ALA A 271 7.51 3.69 -0.21
CA ALA A 271 7.80 4.20 1.13
C ALA A 271 7.69 5.71 1.25
N ARG A 272 7.77 6.45 0.13
CA ARG A 272 7.62 7.91 0.08
C ARG A 272 6.18 8.39 -0.04
N ARG A 273 5.21 7.48 -0.19
CA ARG A 273 3.80 7.82 -0.41
C ARG A 273 3.13 8.47 0.81
N PRO A 274 2.61 9.72 0.74
CA PRO A 274 1.62 10.24 1.68
C PRO A 274 0.34 9.46 1.47
N VAL A 275 -0.02 8.66 2.48
CA VAL A 275 -1.26 7.90 2.47
C VAL A 275 -2.27 8.66 3.30
N ALA A 276 -3.04 9.54 2.67
CA ALA A 276 -4.33 9.95 3.24
C ALA A 276 -5.19 8.68 3.35
N PHE A 277 -5.59 8.32 4.57
CA PHE A 277 -6.46 7.18 4.88
C PHE A 277 -5.95 5.80 4.40
N PRO A 278 -5.20 5.05 5.23
CA PRO A 278 -4.87 3.67 4.90
C PRO A 278 -6.17 2.86 4.74
N PRO A 279 -6.29 2.03 3.69
CA PRO A 279 -7.46 1.19 3.51
C PRO A 279 -7.60 0.27 4.72
N ALA A 280 -8.85 0.04 5.15
CA ALA A 280 -9.12 -0.80 6.30
C ALA A 280 -8.62 -2.24 6.07
N THR A 281 -8.06 -2.84 7.12
CA THR A 281 -7.64 -4.24 7.10
C THR A 281 -8.86 -5.13 7.27
N VAL A 282 -9.21 -5.90 6.22
CA VAL A 282 -10.25 -6.93 6.32
C VAL A 282 -9.64 -8.13 7.05
N PRO A 283 -10.16 -8.52 8.23
CA PRO A 283 -9.64 -9.66 8.96
C PRO A 283 -9.95 -10.96 8.20
N ARG A 284 -9.10 -11.99 8.36
CA ARG A 284 -9.34 -13.31 7.76
C ARG A 284 -10.52 -14.06 8.36
N SER A 285 -10.99 -13.63 9.53
CA SER A 285 -12.20 -14.16 10.19
C SER A 285 -13.50 -13.63 9.59
N HIS A 286 -13.43 -12.77 8.57
CA HIS A 286 -14.62 -12.21 7.94
C HIS A 286 -15.44 -13.34 7.26
N PRO A 287 -16.77 -13.38 7.45
CA PRO A 287 -17.62 -14.48 6.97
C PRO A 287 -17.53 -14.71 5.45
N ASP A 288 -17.44 -13.62 4.67
CA ASP A 288 -17.29 -13.68 3.20
C ASP A 288 -15.89 -14.09 2.72
N VAL A 289 -14.92 -14.27 3.61
CA VAL A 289 -13.55 -14.67 3.25
C VAL A 289 -13.38 -16.17 3.54
N PRO A 290 -13.08 -16.99 2.51
CA PRO A 290 -12.82 -18.40 2.71
C PRO A 290 -11.68 -18.62 3.71
N SER A 291 -11.91 -19.48 4.70
CA SER A 291 -10.93 -19.81 5.73
C SER A 291 -9.73 -20.61 5.20
N THR A 292 -9.89 -21.26 4.05
CA THR A 292 -8.87 -22.12 3.44
C THR A 292 -8.40 -21.60 2.08
N PRO A 293 -7.10 -21.78 1.74
CA PRO A 293 -6.56 -21.42 0.43
C PRO A 293 -6.84 -22.47 -0.65
N THR A 294 -7.60 -23.53 -0.34
CA THR A 294 -7.87 -24.67 -1.24
C THR A 294 -8.46 -24.26 -2.60
N PRO A 295 -9.47 -23.37 -2.73
CA PRO A 295 -9.97 -22.97 -4.04
C PRO A 295 -8.91 -22.25 -4.88
N ALA A 296 -8.02 -21.48 -4.23
CA ALA A 296 -6.93 -20.80 -4.91
C ALA A 296 -5.85 -21.76 -5.39
N LEU A 297 -5.51 -22.77 -4.59
CA LEU A 297 -4.54 -23.81 -4.97
C LEU A 297 -5.09 -24.72 -6.07
N LEU A 298 -6.36 -25.11 -6.01
CA LEU A 298 -7.00 -25.92 -7.05
C LEU A 298 -7.14 -25.13 -8.36
N GLY A 299 -7.68 -23.90 -8.30
CA GLY A 299 -7.80 -23.05 -9.48
C GLY A 299 -6.45 -22.69 -10.10
N GLY A 300 -5.45 -22.38 -9.27
CA GLY A 300 -4.08 -22.17 -9.71
C GLY A 300 -3.43 -23.41 -10.31
N GLY A 301 -3.62 -24.59 -9.70
CA GLY A 301 -3.11 -25.86 -10.20
C GLY A 301 -3.70 -26.22 -11.56
N LEU A 302 -5.03 -26.12 -11.72
CA LEU A 302 -5.70 -26.36 -13.00
C LEU A 302 -5.24 -25.38 -14.08
N ALA A 303 -5.09 -24.09 -13.74
CA ALA A 303 -4.57 -23.09 -14.67
C ALA A 303 -3.10 -23.33 -15.03
N ALA A 304 -2.28 -23.83 -14.10
CA ALA A 304 -0.89 -24.21 -14.37
C ALA A 304 -0.82 -25.40 -15.34
N VAL A 305 -1.65 -26.43 -15.13
CA VAL A 305 -1.73 -27.60 -16.04
C VAL A 305 -2.22 -27.16 -17.42
N PHE A 306 -3.26 -26.34 -17.49
CA PHE A 306 -3.74 -25.80 -18.75
C PHE A 306 -2.68 -24.94 -19.46
N GLY A 307 -2.01 -24.03 -18.73
CA GLY A 307 -0.92 -23.22 -19.23
C GLY A 307 0.28 -24.04 -19.69
N TRP A 308 0.56 -25.17 -19.02
CA TRP A 308 1.57 -26.14 -19.44
C TRP A 308 1.21 -26.79 -20.77
N LEU A 309 -0.02 -27.31 -20.90
CA LEU A 309 -0.50 -27.98 -22.12
C LEU A 309 -0.50 -27.03 -23.33
N VAL A 310 -1.00 -25.81 -23.15
CA VAL A 310 -0.96 -24.77 -24.19
C VAL A 310 0.47 -24.35 -24.51
N GLY A 311 1.31 -24.17 -23.48
CA GLY A 311 2.72 -23.86 -23.68
C GLY A 311 3.44 -24.93 -24.50
N HIS A 312 3.11 -26.20 -24.28
CA HIS A 312 3.73 -27.34 -24.94
C HIS A 312 3.30 -27.48 -26.40
N SER A 313 2.06 -27.13 -26.74
CA SER A 313 1.57 -27.19 -28.12
C SER A 313 2.01 -25.99 -28.96
N VAL A 314 2.28 -24.85 -28.33
CA VAL A 314 2.49 -23.57 -29.01
C VAL A 314 3.96 -23.15 -29.06
N VAL A 315 4.72 -23.44 -28.01
CA VAL A 315 6.11 -22.99 -27.81
C VAL A 315 7.01 -24.22 -27.59
N PRO A 316 8.29 -24.22 -28.06
CA PRO A 316 9.26 -25.24 -27.74
C PRO A 316 9.39 -25.38 -26.22
N GLY A 317 9.86 -26.54 -25.76
CA GLY A 317 9.79 -26.96 -24.35
C GLY A 317 10.37 -26.00 -23.30
N TRP A 318 11.05 -24.92 -23.69
CA TRP A 318 11.48 -23.85 -22.80
C TRP A 318 10.34 -22.92 -22.34
N GLY A 319 9.23 -22.82 -23.09
CA GLY A 319 8.10 -21.93 -22.78
C GLY A 319 7.12 -22.49 -21.75
N THR A 320 7.05 -23.82 -21.62
CA THR A 320 6.10 -24.52 -20.73
C THR A 320 6.21 -24.13 -19.25
N PRO A 321 7.39 -23.98 -18.62
CA PRO A 321 7.45 -23.59 -17.21
C PRO A 321 6.98 -22.15 -16.99
N ILE A 322 7.22 -21.23 -17.94
CA ILE A 322 6.83 -19.83 -17.82
C ILE A 322 5.31 -19.70 -17.91
N THR A 323 4.69 -20.39 -18.86
CA THR A 323 3.24 -20.34 -19.07
C THR A 323 2.48 -20.98 -17.92
N ALA A 324 2.98 -22.10 -17.41
CA ALA A 324 2.44 -22.74 -16.22
C ALA A 324 2.56 -21.85 -14.98
N LEU A 325 3.73 -21.22 -14.77
CA LEU A 325 3.97 -20.34 -13.63
C LEU A 325 3.11 -19.07 -13.70
N GLY A 326 3.06 -18.41 -14.86
CA GLY A 326 2.31 -17.18 -15.06
C GLY A 326 0.79 -17.37 -14.95
N ALA A 327 0.25 -18.38 -15.64
CA ALA A 327 -1.19 -18.70 -15.58
C ALA A 327 -1.60 -19.26 -14.21
N GLY A 328 -0.76 -20.13 -13.62
CA GLY A 328 -1.01 -20.75 -12.32
C GLY A 328 -0.95 -19.76 -11.17
N ALA A 329 0.17 -19.03 -11.04
CA ALA A 329 0.33 -18.02 -9.99
C ALA A 329 -0.66 -16.86 -10.17
N GLY A 330 -0.91 -16.42 -11.40
CA GLY A 330 -1.88 -15.39 -11.72
C GLY A 330 -3.29 -15.77 -11.28
N THR A 331 -3.76 -16.95 -11.67
CA THR A 331 -5.10 -17.45 -11.31
C THR A 331 -5.22 -17.71 -9.81
N ALA A 332 -4.20 -18.30 -9.18
CA ALA A 332 -4.18 -18.52 -7.74
C ALA A 332 -4.34 -17.20 -6.96
N LEU A 333 -3.63 -16.15 -7.35
CA LEU A 333 -3.74 -14.82 -6.74
C LEU A 333 -5.13 -14.21 -6.94
N VAL A 334 -5.69 -14.29 -8.15
CA VAL A 334 -7.05 -13.79 -8.45
C VAL A 334 -8.08 -14.48 -7.56
N VAL A 335 -8.06 -15.81 -7.51
CA VAL A 335 -9.03 -16.60 -6.71
C VAL A 335 -8.84 -16.35 -5.22
N HIS A 336 -7.59 -16.28 -4.73
CA HIS A 336 -7.30 -16.04 -3.32
C HIS A 336 -7.79 -14.67 -2.83
N TYR A 337 -7.61 -13.62 -3.64
CA TYR A 337 -7.88 -12.25 -3.21
C TYR A 337 -9.25 -11.70 -3.65
N ARG A 338 -9.98 -12.40 -4.53
CA ARG A 338 -11.31 -11.97 -4.99
C ARG A 338 -12.33 -11.75 -3.86
N PRO A 339 -12.48 -12.64 -2.86
CA PRO A 339 -13.45 -12.44 -1.78
C PRO A 339 -13.12 -11.20 -0.93
N VAL A 340 -11.85 -11.03 -0.58
CA VAL A 340 -11.38 -9.85 0.17
C VAL A 340 -11.60 -8.56 -0.62
N ARG A 341 -11.43 -8.59 -1.95
CA ARG A 341 -11.73 -7.45 -2.82
C ARG A 341 -13.22 -7.11 -2.81
N GLN A 342 -14.12 -8.09 -2.83
CA GLN A 342 -15.57 -7.84 -2.83
C GLN A 342 -16.04 -7.14 -1.55
N VAL A 343 -15.58 -7.61 -0.38
CA VAL A 343 -15.87 -6.93 0.91
C VAL A 343 -15.41 -5.47 0.87
N ARG A 344 -14.24 -5.20 0.28
CA ARG A 344 -13.71 -3.83 0.15
C ARG A 344 -14.48 -2.96 -0.82
N GLU A 345 -14.95 -3.51 -1.92
CA GLU A 345 -15.80 -2.78 -2.85
C GLU A 345 -17.09 -2.36 -2.18
N ARG A 346 -17.67 -3.24 -1.34
CA ARG A 346 -18.81 -2.88 -0.49
C ARG A 346 -18.48 -1.78 0.51
N VAL A 347 -17.36 -1.88 1.24
CA VAL A 347 -16.90 -0.83 2.17
C VAL A 347 -16.69 0.50 1.43
N THR A 348 -16.05 0.48 0.25
CA THR A 348 -15.78 1.68 -0.54
C THR A 348 -17.08 2.33 -1.01
N ALA A 349 -18.06 1.54 -1.48
CA ALA A 349 -19.36 2.04 -1.90
C ALA A 349 -20.15 2.69 -0.75
N VAL A 350 -20.04 2.15 0.47
CA VAL A 350 -20.60 2.78 1.69
C VAL A 350 -19.86 4.09 2.01
N GLU A 351 -18.52 4.09 1.97
CA GLU A 351 -17.72 5.27 2.29
C GLU A 351 -17.88 6.41 1.28
N GLU A 352 -18.19 6.10 0.02
CA GLU A 352 -18.43 7.10 -1.04
C GLU A 352 -19.74 7.86 -0.83
N THR A 353 -20.76 7.23 -0.24
CA THR A 353 -22.09 7.84 0.01
C THR A 353 -22.23 8.41 1.43
N LEU A 354 -21.31 8.05 2.35
CA LEU A 354 -21.33 8.48 3.74
C LEU A 354 -21.31 10.02 3.94
N PRO A 355 -20.50 10.82 3.22
CA PRO A 355 -20.48 12.27 3.40
C PRO A 355 -21.85 12.90 3.16
N ASP A 356 -22.50 12.55 2.05
CA ASP A 356 -23.82 13.06 1.67
C ASP A 356 -24.89 12.66 2.70
N ALA A 357 -24.83 11.40 3.17
CA ALA A 357 -25.74 10.91 4.21
C ALA A 357 -25.56 11.67 5.53
N LEU A 358 -24.33 11.94 5.97
CA LEU A 358 -24.08 12.73 7.18
C LEU A 358 -24.56 14.18 7.02
N SER A 359 -24.32 14.79 5.86
CA SER A 359 -24.85 16.12 5.53
C SER A 359 -26.38 16.14 5.57
N ALA A 360 -27.03 15.11 5.04
CA ALA A 360 -28.48 14.96 5.04
C ALA A 360 -29.08 14.70 6.44
N ILE A 361 -28.45 13.84 7.24
CA ILE A 361 -28.84 13.55 8.64
C ILE A 361 -28.69 14.83 9.47
N GLY A 362 -27.54 15.48 9.39
CA GLY A 362 -27.26 16.69 10.17
C GLY A 362 -28.26 17.82 9.89
N ARG A 363 -28.56 18.09 8.60
CA ARG A 363 -29.56 19.09 8.21
C ARG A 363 -30.98 18.76 8.69
N ARG A 364 -31.31 17.49 8.88
CA ARG A 364 -32.60 17.05 9.45
C ARG A 364 -32.64 17.23 10.95
N VAL A 365 -31.57 16.84 11.64
CA VAL A 365 -31.42 17.04 13.09
C VAL A 365 -31.46 18.52 13.45
N ASP A 366 -30.83 19.37 12.64
CA ASP A 366 -30.82 20.83 12.80
C ASP A 366 -32.24 21.44 12.73
N ARG A 367 -33.14 20.82 11.94
CA ARG A 367 -34.56 21.20 11.85
C ARG A 367 -35.42 20.66 12.99
N GLY A 368 -34.84 19.95 13.95
CA GLY A 368 -35.53 19.46 15.14
C GLY A 368 -35.90 17.97 15.13
N LEU A 369 -35.51 17.21 14.09
CA LEU A 369 -35.71 15.76 14.09
C LEU A 369 -34.77 15.07 15.09
N SER A 370 -35.21 13.96 15.67
CA SER A 370 -34.30 13.09 16.43
C SER A 370 -33.27 12.47 15.48
N VAL A 371 -32.11 12.04 16.01
CA VAL A 371 -31.08 11.42 15.17
C VAL A 371 -31.58 10.13 14.53
N GLU A 372 -32.41 9.36 15.25
CA GLU A 372 -33.03 8.12 14.77
C GLU A 372 -33.98 8.39 13.60
N ALA A 373 -34.86 9.39 13.73
CA ALA A 373 -35.77 9.79 12.67
C ALA A 373 -35.03 10.36 11.46
N ALA A 374 -33.98 11.16 11.69
CA ALA A 374 -33.14 11.70 10.63
C ALA A 374 -32.37 10.61 9.87
N ILE A 375 -31.89 9.56 10.55
CA ILE A 375 -31.28 8.40 9.90
C ILE A 375 -32.33 7.65 9.07
N ALA A 376 -33.54 7.44 9.60
CA ALA A 376 -34.61 6.71 8.91
C ALA A 376 -35.00 7.42 7.60
N GLU A 377 -35.32 8.71 7.66
CA GLU A 377 -35.64 9.50 6.46
C GLU A 377 -34.46 9.61 5.48
N THR A 378 -33.22 9.55 5.98
CA THR A 378 -32.05 9.59 5.09
C THR A 378 -31.86 8.24 4.39
N ALA A 379 -32.12 7.12 5.07
CA ALA A 379 -32.05 5.79 4.48
C ALA A 379 -33.00 5.64 3.29
N GLU A 380 -34.22 6.18 3.37
CA GLU A 380 -35.22 6.15 2.29
C GLU A 380 -34.76 6.81 0.97
N VAL A 381 -33.89 7.82 1.05
CA VAL A 381 -33.42 8.59 -0.12
C VAL A 381 -31.97 8.29 -0.49
N THR A 382 -31.29 7.43 0.26
CA THR A 382 -29.90 7.06 0.01
C THR A 382 -29.86 5.79 -0.84
N ALA A 383 -28.85 5.67 -1.72
CA ALA A 383 -28.66 4.46 -2.49
C ALA A 383 -28.03 3.32 -1.65
N ASP A 384 -28.31 2.08 -2.02
CA ASP A 384 -27.57 0.92 -1.52
C ASP A 384 -26.08 1.01 -1.90
N PRO A 385 -25.17 0.49 -1.06
CA PRO A 385 -25.39 -0.35 0.12
C PRO A 385 -25.55 0.40 1.46
N LEU A 386 -25.45 1.73 1.48
CA LEU A 386 -25.51 2.51 2.74
C LEU A 386 -26.93 2.54 3.31
N ALA A 387 -27.97 2.64 2.48
CA ALA A 387 -29.37 2.59 2.94
C ALA A 387 -29.66 1.31 3.74
N ALA A 388 -29.39 0.13 3.17
CA ALA A 388 -29.54 -1.14 3.86
C ALA A 388 -28.77 -1.23 5.20
N LEU A 389 -27.60 -0.59 5.29
CA LEU A 389 -26.81 -0.53 6.52
C LEU A 389 -27.50 0.33 7.60
N LEU A 390 -27.96 1.52 7.22
CA LEU A 390 -28.68 2.41 8.13
C LEU A 390 -29.98 1.75 8.63
N ASP A 391 -30.74 1.12 7.73
CA ASP A 391 -31.97 0.39 8.07
C ASP A 391 -31.71 -0.77 9.03
N ALA A 392 -30.70 -1.60 8.75
CA ALA A 392 -30.32 -2.70 9.64
C ALA A 392 -29.89 -2.20 11.03
N THR A 393 -29.19 -1.06 11.07
CA THR A 393 -28.74 -0.45 12.32
C THR A 393 -29.91 0.10 13.13
N LEU A 394 -30.85 0.81 12.49
CA LEU A 394 -32.06 1.30 13.14
C LEU A 394 -32.96 0.19 13.64
N ALA A 395 -33.17 -0.85 12.83
CA ALA A 395 -33.96 -2.02 13.24
C ALA A 395 -33.35 -2.70 14.48
N ARG A 396 -32.02 -2.78 14.56
CA ARG A 396 -31.31 -3.32 15.73
C ARG A 396 -31.45 -2.40 16.95
N GLN A 397 -31.25 -1.10 16.77
CA GLN A 397 -31.40 -0.09 17.82
C GLN A 397 -32.80 -0.17 18.45
N GLN A 398 -33.84 -0.24 17.62
CA GLN A 398 -35.24 -0.36 18.08
C GLN A 398 -35.53 -1.69 18.80
N ARG A 399 -35.00 -2.81 18.30
CA ARG A 399 -35.20 -4.13 18.92
C ARG A 399 -34.48 -4.30 20.26
N LEU A 400 -33.29 -3.71 20.40
CA LEU A 400 -32.41 -3.89 21.57
C LEU A 400 -32.43 -2.72 22.54
N GLY A 401 -33.01 -1.58 22.17
CA GLY A 401 -33.03 -0.37 22.99
C GLY A 401 -31.65 0.20 23.30
N CYS A 402 -30.63 -0.13 22.50
CA CYS A 402 -29.25 0.30 22.72
C CYS A 402 -28.97 1.68 22.09
N SER A 403 -27.80 2.26 22.40
CA SER A 403 -27.38 3.54 21.81
C SER A 403 -27.06 3.39 20.31
N VAL A 404 -27.04 4.50 19.57
CA VAL A 404 -26.70 4.50 18.14
C VAL A 404 -25.30 3.91 17.93
N GLU A 405 -24.31 4.32 18.73
CA GLU A 405 -22.95 3.74 18.65
C GLU A 405 -22.96 2.24 18.92
N SER A 406 -23.75 1.78 19.90
CA SER A 406 -23.86 0.36 20.25
C SER A 406 -24.53 -0.47 19.15
N ALA A 407 -25.50 0.09 18.44
CA ALA A 407 -26.14 -0.56 17.30
C ALA A 407 -25.16 -0.70 16.12
N PHE A 408 -24.30 0.29 15.91
CA PHE A 408 -23.24 0.24 14.89
C PHE A 408 -22.08 -0.69 15.30
N ARG A 409 -21.59 -0.62 16.55
CA ARG A 409 -20.31 -1.23 17.01
C ARG A 409 -20.43 -2.45 17.92
N GLY A 410 -21.60 -2.77 18.45
CA GLY A 410 -21.76 -3.89 19.39
C GLY A 410 -21.49 -5.25 18.73
N ASP A 411 -21.38 -6.31 19.53
CA ASP A 411 -21.19 -7.68 19.01
C ASP A 411 -22.31 -8.04 18.02
N HIS A 412 -21.93 -8.41 16.79
CA HIS A 412 -22.81 -8.57 15.62
C HIS A 412 -23.47 -7.28 15.12
N GLY A 413 -22.81 -6.14 15.30
CA GLY A 413 -23.22 -4.84 14.78
C GLY A 413 -22.91 -4.69 13.28
N ALA A 414 -23.50 -3.68 12.63
CA ALA A 414 -23.31 -3.43 11.21
C ALA A 414 -21.83 -3.22 10.80
N LEU A 415 -20.97 -2.84 11.76
CA LEU A 415 -19.54 -2.63 11.56
C LEU A 415 -18.67 -3.88 11.68
N ASP A 416 -19.20 -5.00 12.17
CA ASP A 416 -18.48 -6.28 12.18
C ASP A 416 -18.29 -6.82 10.74
N GLU A 417 -19.30 -6.61 9.90
CA GLU A 417 -19.28 -6.97 8.47
C GLU A 417 -18.63 -5.87 7.59
N LEU A 418 -18.48 -4.66 8.12
CA LEU A 418 -17.96 -3.51 7.38
C LEU A 418 -16.86 -2.80 8.18
N PRO A 419 -15.60 -3.27 8.06
CA PRO A 419 -14.49 -2.66 8.76
C PRO A 419 -14.16 -1.30 8.12
N SER A 420 -14.83 -0.23 8.53
CA SER A 420 -14.55 1.15 8.09
C SER A 420 -14.23 2.06 9.28
N PRO A 421 -13.01 2.64 9.34
CA PRO A 421 -12.68 3.67 10.32
C PRO A 421 -13.55 4.92 10.18
N ARG A 422 -13.91 5.30 8.95
CA ARG A 422 -14.77 6.47 8.68
C ARG A 422 -16.17 6.25 9.23
N LEU A 423 -16.74 5.06 9.02
CA LEU A 423 -18.06 4.73 9.52
C LEU A 423 -18.07 4.60 11.06
N ARG A 424 -17.00 4.09 11.68
CA ARG A 424 -16.83 4.13 13.15
C ARG A 424 -16.85 5.56 13.68
N GLN A 425 -16.10 6.45 13.04
CA GLN A 425 -16.06 7.86 13.42
C GLN A 425 -17.44 8.52 13.27
N ALA A 426 -18.16 8.22 12.18
CA ALA A 426 -19.52 8.67 11.96
C ALA A 426 -20.48 8.16 13.05
N ALA A 427 -20.37 6.88 13.44
CA ALA A 427 -21.21 6.30 14.49
C ALA A 427 -21.00 6.99 15.86
N THR A 428 -19.75 7.20 16.28
CA THR A 428 -19.44 7.92 17.54
C THR A 428 -19.95 9.38 17.50
N LEU A 429 -19.93 10.00 16.33
CA LEU A 429 -20.43 11.36 16.12
C LEU A 429 -21.97 11.42 16.17
N LEU A 430 -22.66 10.47 15.54
CA LEU A 430 -24.12 10.38 15.56
C LEU A 430 -24.64 10.03 16.96
N ASP A 431 -23.92 9.20 17.72
CA ASP A 431 -24.24 8.89 19.12
C ASP A 431 -24.08 10.12 20.03
N ALA A 432 -22.98 10.86 19.86
CA ALA A 432 -22.81 12.14 20.55
C ALA A 432 -23.92 13.14 20.18
N ALA A 433 -24.29 13.22 18.90
CA ALA A 433 -25.40 14.06 18.44
C ALA A 433 -26.75 13.62 19.03
N ALA A 434 -26.99 12.32 19.16
CA ALA A 434 -28.23 11.78 19.75
C ALA A 434 -28.37 12.18 21.22
N SER A 435 -27.25 12.24 21.95
CA SER A 435 -27.25 12.70 23.35
C SER A 435 -27.48 14.22 23.52
N ILE A 436 -27.18 15.02 22.49
CA ILE A 436 -27.26 16.49 22.52
C ILE A 436 -28.57 17.00 21.90
N GLY A 437 -29.07 16.32 20.87
CA GLY A 437 -30.27 16.70 20.11
C GLY A 437 -30.01 17.75 19.01
N PRO A 438 -31.03 18.57 18.65
CA PRO A 438 -30.98 19.49 17.51
C PRO A 438 -29.75 20.41 17.41
N PRO A 439 -29.18 20.96 18.52
CA PRO A 439 -27.99 21.80 18.45
C PRO A 439 -26.75 21.13 17.85
N ALA A 440 -26.73 19.79 17.76
CA ALA A 440 -25.66 19.05 17.11
C ALA A 440 -25.83 18.94 15.58
N GLY A 441 -27.00 19.26 15.03
CA GLY A 441 -27.35 19.06 13.61
C GLY A 441 -26.40 19.76 12.64
N ASP A 442 -26.19 21.08 12.79
CA ASP A 442 -25.21 21.85 12.01
C ASP A 442 -23.80 21.23 12.06
N SER A 443 -23.42 20.70 13.22
CA SER A 443 -22.11 20.10 13.45
C SER A 443 -21.92 18.78 12.69
N VAL A 444 -22.97 17.95 12.66
CA VAL A 444 -23.04 16.71 11.88
C VAL A 444 -23.04 17.03 10.39
N ALA A 445 -23.84 18.01 9.96
CA ALA A 445 -23.94 18.37 8.55
C ALA A 445 -22.60 18.87 7.99
N THR A 446 -21.98 19.78 8.75
CA THR A 446 -20.66 20.32 8.46
C THR A 446 -19.56 19.25 8.42
N MET A 447 -19.73 18.14 9.15
CA MET A 447 -18.81 17.00 9.06
C MET A 447 -18.93 16.30 7.71
N GLY A 448 -20.16 16.07 7.24
CA GLY A 448 -20.43 15.47 5.94
C GLY A 448 -19.79 16.29 4.82
N ASP A 449 -20.05 17.60 4.80
CA ASP A 449 -19.48 18.51 3.80
C ASP A 449 -17.94 18.47 3.80
N HIS A 450 -17.34 18.37 4.99
CA HIS A 450 -15.90 18.25 5.12
C HIS A 450 -15.34 16.93 4.60
N LEU A 451 -16.02 15.81 4.86
CA LEU A 451 -15.60 14.51 4.35
C LEU A 451 -15.69 14.46 2.83
N ASP A 452 -16.68 15.12 2.22
CA ASP A 452 -16.79 15.24 0.77
C ASP A 452 -15.65 16.10 0.18
N GLU A 453 -15.35 17.26 0.77
CA GLU A 453 -14.20 18.09 0.36
C GLU A 453 -12.90 17.28 0.40
N LEU A 454 -12.67 16.49 1.44
CA LEU A 454 -11.50 15.60 1.53
C LEU A 454 -11.51 14.51 0.45
N ALA A 455 -12.65 13.87 0.22
CA ALA A 455 -12.80 12.84 -0.80
C ALA A 455 -12.59 13.39 -2.21
N ALA A 456 -13.00 14.63 -2.48
CA ALA A 456 -12.78 15.32 -3.74
C ALA A 456 -11.28 15.52 -4.03
N VAL A 457 -10.54 16.04 -3.05
CA VAL A 457 -9.09 16.24 -3.18
C VAL A 457 -8.35 14.92 -3.36
N GLU A 458 -8.77 13.88 -2.64
CA GLU A 458 -8.20 12.55 -2.79
C GLU A 458 -8.44 11.98 -4.20
N ARG A 459 -9.66 12.14 -4.74
CA ARG A 459 -10.01 11.71 -6.11
C ARG A 459 -9.18 12.43 -7.16
N GLU A 460 -8.99 13.75 -7.03
CA GLU A 460 -8.14 14.55 -7.91
C GLU A 460 -6.70 14.03 -7.94
N THR A 461 -6.07 13.91 -6.76
CA THR A 461 -4.70 13.39 -6.64
C THR A 461 -4.56 11.97 -7.21
N ARG A 462 -5.56 11.11 -6.95
CA ARG A 462 -5.56 9.74 -7.49
C ARG A 462 -5.59 9.72 -9.01
N ARG A 463 -6.29 10.65 -9.66
CA ARG A 463 -6.33 10.77 -11.13
C ARG A 463 -4.96 11.15 -11.70
N ASP A 464 -4.29 12.13 -11.10
CA ASP A 464 -2.95 12.55 -11.52
C ASP A 464 -1.93 11.40 -11.42
N LEU A 465 -1.97 10.67 -10.30
CA LEU A 465 -1.10 9.50 -10.12
C LEU A 465 -1.44 8.38 -11.10
N ALA A 466 -2.72 8.13 -11.38
CA ALA A 466 -3.15 7.10 -12.32
C ALA A 466 -2.63 7.36 -13.74
N GLN A 467 -2.57 8.63 -14.15
CA GLN A 467 -2.01 8.99 -15.45
C GLN A 467 -0.53 8.60 -15.56
N ILE A 468 0.26 8.81 -14.51
CA ILE A 468 1.69 8.49 -14.50
C ILE A 468 1.93 6.98 -14.36
N THR A 469 1.22 6.31 -13.46
CA THR A 469 1.46 4.90 -13.13
C THR A 469 0.69 3.93 -14.03
N GLY A 470 -0.32 4.40 -14.77
CA GLY A 470 -1.08 3.63 -15.73
C GLY A 470 -0.18 3.11 -16.86
N THR A 471 0.68 3.97 -17.40
CA THR A 471 1.66 3.61 -18.43
C THR A 471 2.59 2.51 -17.94
N LEU A 472 3.17 2.64 -16.74
CA LEU A 472 4.04 1.60 -16.14
C LEU A 472 3.35 0.24 -16.05
N SER A 473 2.13 0.19 -15.50
CA SER A 473 1.40 -1.07 -15.37
C SER A 473 1.03 -1.66 -16.72
N ASN A 474 0.63 -0.84 -17.70
CA ASN A 474 0.28 -1.31 -19.03
C ASN A 474 1.51 -1.84 -19.79
N THR A 475 2.66 -1.19 -19.63
CA THR A 475 3.92 -1.66 -20.20
C THR A 475 4.37 -2.97 -19.57
N GLY A 476 4.22 -3.13 -18.25
CA GLY A 476 4.53 -4.40 -17.59
C GLY A 476 3.61 -5.56 -18.00
N ALA A 477 2.31 -5.29 -18.11
CA ALA A 477 1.30 -6.33 -18.33
C ALA A 477 1.05 -6.69 -19.81
N LEU A 478 1.29 -5.76 -20.75
CA LEU A 478 1.01 -5.96 -22.19
C LEU A 478 2.26 -5.74 -23.06
N PHE A 479 2.85 -4.54 -23.06
CA PHE A 479 3.89 -4.20 -24.05
C PHE A 479 5.22 -4.94 -23.85
N GLY A 480 5.67 -5.10 -22.60
CA GLY A 480 6.89 -5.83 -22.27
C GLY A 480 6.81 -7.31 -22.70
N PRO A 481 5.74 -8.04 -22.33
CA PRO A 481 5.47 -9.38 -22.83
C PRO A 481 5.37 -9.47 -24.36
N LEU A 482 4.74 -8.48 -25.02
CA LEU A 482 4.64 -8.42 -26.48
C LEU A 482 6.01 -8.31 -27.15
N VAL A 483 6.82 -7.33 -26.73
CA VAL A 483 8.18 -7.12 -27.28
C VAL A 483 9.11 -8.28 -26.94
N GLY A 484 9.03 -8.80 -25.71
CA GLY A 484 9.82 -9.94 -25.27
C GLY A 484 9.50 -11.20 -26.09
N GLY A 485 8.22 -11.51 -26.28
CA GLY A 485 7.79 -12.67 -27.08
C GLY A 485 8.20 -12.56 -28.55
N ALA A 486 8.00 -11.40 -29.17
CA ALA A 486 8.42 -11.15 -30.55
C ALA A 486 9.95 -11.28 -30.72
N THR A 487 10.73 -10.75 -29.78
CA THR A 487 12.19 -10.84 -29.82
C THR A 487 12.67 -12.29 -29.72
N VAL A 488 12.07 -13.08 -28.83
CA VAL A 488 12.42 -14.50 -28.66
C VAL A 488 12.11 -15.29 -29.93
N ALA A 489 10.98 -15.02 -30.57
CA ALA A 489 10.61 -15.65 -31.85
C ALA A 489 11.58 -15.28 -32.98
N LEU A 490 12.00 -14.01 -33.09
CA LEU A 490 13.01 -13.58 -34.05
C LEU A 490 14.39 -14.22 -33.80
N ALA A 491 14.79 -14.32 -32.53
CA ALA A 491 16.05 -14.97 -32.18
C ALA A 491 16.07 -16.46 -32.60
N GLU A 492 14.92 -17.12 -32.58
CA GLU A 492 14.77 -18.51 -32.99
C GLU A 492 14.87 -18.68 -34.51
N SER A 493 14.29 -17.76 -35.31
CA SER A 493 14.33 -17.83 -36.77
C SER A 493 15.72 -17.55 -37.35
N MET A 494 16.51 -16.71 -36.70
CA MET A 494 17.88 -16.34 -37.13
C MET A 494 18.92 -17.47 -36.97
N ARG A 495 18.55 -18.61 -36.39
CA ARG A 495 19.47 -19.73 -36.11
C ARG A 495 19.92 -20.52 -37.37
N SER A 496 19.50 -20.10 -38.57
CA SER A 496 19.65 -20.85 -39.82
C SER A 496 20.78 -20.40 -40.76
N GLY A 497 21.83 -19.67 -40.31
CA GLY A 497 22.90 -19.30 -41.26
C GLY A 497 24.17 -18.56 -40.81
N GLY A 498 24.53 -18.49 -39.52
CA GLY A 498 25.72 -17.74 -39.05
C GLY A 498 26.88 -18.63 -38.53
N PRO A 499 28.16 -18.20 -38.65
CA PRO A 499 29.34 -18.95 -38.17
C PRO A 499 29.58 -18.85 -36.64
N ILE A 500 28.85 -18.01 -35.92
CA ILE A 500 28.94 -17.85 -34.46
C ILE A 500 27.66 -18.39 -33.83
N GLU A 501 27.80 -19.28 -32.86
CA GLU A 501 26.69 -19.92 -32.15
C GLU A 501 25.94 -18.86 -31.32
N ALA A 502 24.88 -18.31 -31.90
CA ALA A 502 24.00 -17.36 -31.21
C ALA A 502 23.43 -17.99 -29.94
N VAL A 503 23.22 -17.19 -28.87
CA VAL A 503 22.55 -17.65 -27.64
C VAL A 503 21.27 -18.36 -28.01
N SER A 504 21.19 -19.66 -27.74
CA SER A 504 20.06 -20.45 -28.22
C SER A 504 18.74 -19.94 -27.63
N ALA A 505 17.69 -19.95 -28.44
CA ALA A 505 16.34 -19.55 -28.01
C ALA A 505 15.86 -20.31 -26.76
N GLY A 506 16.40 -21.51 -26.53
CA GLY A 506 16.18 -22.30 -25.31
C GLY A 506 16.71 -21.66 -24.02
N HIS A 507 17.69 -20.76 -24.08
CA HIS A 507 18.18 -20.00 -22.93
C HIS A 507 17.56 -18.60 -22.86
N LEU A 508 17.35 -17.95 -24.00
CA LEU A 508 16.82 -16.59 -24.07
C LEU A 508 15.34 -16.53 -23.68
N GLY A 509 14.53 -17.49 -24.17
CA GLY A 509 13.10 -17.55 -23.91
C GLY A 509 12.71 -17.64 -22.43
N PRO A 510 13.28 -18.57 -21.63
CA PRO A 510 13.05 -18.65 -20.18
C PRO A 510 13.39 -17.38 -19.43
N VAL A 511 14.53 -16.77 -19.74
CA VAL A 511 15.03 -15.58 -19.05
C VAL A 511 14.15 -14.36 -19.34
N VAL A 512 13.82 -14.14 -20.62
CA VAL A 512 12.96 -13.03 -21.03
C VAL A 512 11.53 -13.22 -20.53
N GLY A 513 10.97 -14.43 -20.64
CA GLY A 513 9.63 -14.71 -20.14
C GLY A 513 9.51 -14.56 -18.62
N TRP A 514 10.50 -15.02 -17.85
CA TRP A 514 10.57 -14.74 -16.40
C TRP A 514 10.61 -13.25 -16.12
N TYR A 515 11.48 -12.50 -16.82
CA TYR A 515 11.59 -11.06 -16.66
C TYR A 515 10.27 -10.35 -16.95
N CYS A 516 9.54 -10.75 -17.99
CA CYS A 516 8.21 -10.22 -18.32
C CYS A 516 7.19 -10.48 -17.19
N LEU A 517 7.18 -11.66 -16.57
CA LEU A 517 6.30 -11.95 -15.44
C LEU A 517 6.64 -11.11 -14.20
N VAL A 518 7.94 -10.95 -13.91
CA VAL A 518 8.39 -10.06 -12.83
C VAL A 518 7.99 -8.62 -13.11
N LEU A 519 8.17 -8.14 -14.34
CA LEU A 519 7.81 -6.80 -14.75
C LEU A 519 6.32 -6.55 -14.56
N ALA A 520 5.47 -7.48 -15.02
CA ALA A 520 4.03 -7.43 -14.83
C ALA A 520 3.67 -7.37 -13.33
N ALA A 521 4.28 -8.22 -12.51
CA ALA A 521 4.00 -8.24 -11.07
C ALA A 521 4.46 -6.95 -10.36
N VAL A 522 5.71 -6.53 -10.57
CA VAL A 522 6.31 -5.42 -9.82
C VAL A 522 5.71 -4.08 -10.26
N LEU A 523 5.55 -3.83 -11.57
CA LEU A 523 4.99 -2.56 -12.03
C LEU A 523 3.51 -2.44 -11.71
N THR A 524 2.73 -3.53 -11.78
CA THR A 524 1.34 -3.51 -11.35
C THR A 524 1.22 -3.35 -9.84
N ALA A 525 2.10 -3.98 -9.05
CA ALA A 525 2.15 -3.77 -7.60
C ALA A 525 2.51 -2.32 -7.24
N LEU A 526 3.50 -1.73 -7.93
CA LEU A 526 3.87 -0.33 -7.74
C LEU A 526 2.72 0.60 -8.12
N SER A 527 2.15 0.44 -9.31
CA SER A 527 1.05 1.27 -9.80
C SER A 527 -0.17 1.19 -8.87
N THR A 528 -0.54 -0.03 -8.46
CA THR A 528 -1.63 -0.24 -7.50
C THR A 528 -1.30 0.34 -6.13
N GLY A 529 -0.07 0.16 -5.66
CA GLY A 529 0.39 0.65 -4.36
C GLY A 529 0.44 2.18 -4.28
N LEU A 530 0.84 2.86 -5.36
CA LEU A 530 0.84 4.32 -5.47
C LEU A 530 -0.59 4.87 -5.61
N HIS A 531 -1.45 4.20 -6.37
CA HIS A 531 -2.81 4.68 -6.62
C HIS A 531 -3.77 4.40 -5.44
N ARG A 532 -3.80 3.17 -4.92
CA ARG A 532 -4.77 2.70 -3.91
C ARG A 532 -4.18 2.42 -2.52
N GLY A 533 -2.87 2.60 -2.36
CA GLY A 533 -2.15 2.22 -1.14
C GLY A 533 -1.66 0.77 -1.15
N LEU A 534 -0.72 0.47 -0.25
CA LEU A 534 -0.13 -0.87 -0.09
C LEU A 534 -1.12 -1.84 0.56
N ASP A 535 -2.05 -2.31 -0.25
CA ASP A 535 -3.03 -3.27 0.17
C ASP A 535 -2.73 -4.69 -0.31
N ARG A 536 -2.62 -5.59 0.68
CA ARG A 536 -2.67 -7.05 0.56
C ARG A 536 -3.39 -7.55 -0.69
N ALA A 537 -4.70 -7.33 -0.63
CA ALA A 537 -5.66 -7.97 -1.50
C ALA A 537 -5.77 -7.28 -2.84
N LEU A 538 -5.76 -5.94 -2.87
CA LEU A 538 -5.86 -5.21 -4.14
C LEU A 538 -4.59 -5.40 -4.99
N VAL A 539 -3.41 -5.35 -4.36
CA VAL A 539 -2.14 -5.60 -5.06
C VAL A 539 -2.12 -7.03 -5.56
N GLY A 540 -2.41 -8.01 -4.70
CA GLY A 540 -2.41 -9.42 -5.09
C GLY A 540 -3.39 -9.73 -6.22
N TYR A 541 -4.62 -9.21 -6.16
CA TYR A 541 -5.62 -9.41 -7.21
C TYR A 541 -5.20 -8.79 -8.55
N ARG A 542 -4.70 -7.53 -8.54
CA ARG A 542 -4.27 -6.86 -9.79
C ARG A 542 -3.00 -7.48 -10.37
N VAL A 543 -2.04 -7.88 -9.53
CA VAL A 543 -0.86 -8.65 -9.96
C VAL A 543 -1.29 -9.97 -10.59
N GLY A 544 -2.28 -10.65 -10.00
CA GLY A 544 -2.84 -11.88 -10.57
C GLY A 544 -3.38 -11.68 -11.98
N LEU A 545 -4.20 -10.64 -12.21
CA LEU A 545 -4.68 -10.29 -13.54
C LEU A 545 -3.55 -9.94 -14.52
N ALA A 546 -2.55 -9.18 -14.06
CA ALA A 546 -1.40 -8.78 -14.88
C ALA A 546 -0.52 -9.97 -15.28
N LEU A 547 -0.34 -10.96 -14.40
CA LEU A 547 0.38 -12.19 -14.72
C LEU A 547 -0.36 -13.02 -15.77
N CYS A 548 -1.67 -13.17 -15.64
CA CYS A 548 -2.48 -13.85 -16.64
C CYS A 548 -2.43 -13.14 -18.00
N SER A 549 -2.60 -11.81 -18.02
CA SER A 549 -2.52 -11.03 -19.28
C SER A 549 -1.13 -11.08 -19.90
N ALA A 550 -0.08 -10.93 -19.09
CA ALA A 550 1.30 -10.98 -19.57
C ALA A 550 1.64 -12.34 -20.18
N THR A 551 1.19 -13.43 -19.54
CA THR A 551 1.38 -14.79 -20.05
C THR A 551 0.69 -14.99 -21.40
N ALA A 552 -0.57 -14.55 -21.51
CA ALA A 552 -1.33 -14.66 -22.76
C ALA A 552 -0.71 -13.81 -23.87
N VAL A 553 -0.34 -12.56 -23.58
CA VAL A 553 0.27 -11.66 -24.58
C VAL A 553 1.64 -12.16 -25.03
N TYR A 554 2.46 -12.67 -24.11
CA TYR A 554 3.75 -13.27 -24.46
C TYR A 554 3.58 -14.44 -25.43
N LEU A 555 2.65 -15.35 -25.14
CA LEU A 555 2.34 -16.48 -26.02
C LEU A 555 1.86 -16.03 -27.40
N VAL A 556 0.88 -15.12 -27.44
CA VAL A 556 0.33 -14.58 -28.69
C VAL A 556 1.43 -13.91 -29.51
N ALA A 557 2.32 -13.15 -28.87
CA ALA A 557 3.44 -12.50 -29.53
C ALA A 557 4.39 -13.51 -30.19
N VAL A 558 4.80 -14.56 -29.46
CA VAL A 558 5.68 -15.60 -30.00
C VAL A 558 5.04 -16.27 -31.22
N VAL A 559 3.75 -16.61 -31.16
CA VAL A 559 3.02 -17.25 -32.27
C VAL A 559 2.87 -16.32 -33.46
N ALA A 560 2.40 -15.10 -33.23
CA ALA A 560 2.16 -14.13 -34.28
C ALA A 560 3.46 -13.82 -35.04
N THR A 561 4.58 -13.65 -34.32
CA THR A 561 5.88 -13.40 -34.96
C THR A 561 6.37 -14.59 -35.75
N ARG A 562 6.17 -15.83 -35.28
CA ARG A 562 6.51 -17.04 -36.05
C ARG A 562 5.67 -17.26 -37.32
N LEU A 563 4.47 -16.71 -37.37
CA LEU A 563 3.64 -16.77 -38.57
C LEU A 563 4.07 -15.72 -39.61
N LEU A 564 4.75 -14.66 -39.17
CA LEU A 564 5.17 -13.54 -40.01
C LEU A 564 6.59 -13.69 -40.58
N VAL A 565 7.42 -14.51 -39.93
CA VAL A 565 8.84 -14.75 -40.27
C VAL A 565 9.00 -16.21 -40.65
#